data_AF-A0A328WLJ3-F1
#
_entry.id   AF-A0A328WLJ3-F1
#
_cell.length_a   1.000
_cell.length_b   1.000
_cell.length_c   1.000
_cell.angle_alpha   90.00
_cell.angle_beta   90.00
_cell.angle_gamma   90.00
#
_symmetry.space_group_name_H-M   'P 1'
#
loop_
_entity.id
_entity.type
_entity.pdbx_description
1 polymer ?
#
loop_
_entity_poly.entity_id
_entity_poly.type
_entity_poly.pdbx_seq_one_letter_code
_entity_poly.pdbx_strand_id
1 'polypeptide(L)'
;MLRVTLGSVLVIITMLLVPSVEKALFFLPLIFALSVSLANTDKLKLNKALGIVLSVGQSYLVFLGLAIVIYFFDEWIQNISNGDSSEIEGVALITIGGYLAALLLFYFYSFLFKVIDFKFSFWAISLCHTLVVIVMFVFSKNEYLQFGVEKFPAYLISWCIFISLAYSISLNRELFYKSSKIITSESENV
;
A
#
# COMPACT_ATOMS: atom_id res chain seq x y z
N MET A 1 -8.42 2.32 -18.26
CA MET A 1 -6.97 2.20 -18.01
C MET A 1 -6.38 3.53 -17.57
N LEU A 2 -6.40 4.58 -18.41
CA LEU A 2 -5.79 5.89 -18.13
C LEU A 2 -6.07 6.43 -16.71
N ARG A 3 -7.33 6.42 -16.25
CA ARG A 3 -7.72 6.93 -14.93
C ARG A 3 -7.14 6.12 -13.76
N VAL A 4 -6.97 4.81 -13.95
CA VAL A 4 -6.41 3.87 -12.97
C VAL A 4 -4.90 4.06 -12.91
N THR A 5 -4.24 4.16 -14.07
CA THR A 5 -2.80 4.45 -14.16
C THR A 5 -2.49 5.83 -13.61
N LEU A 6 -3.32 6.83 -13.91
CA LEU A 6 -3.21 8.18 -13.37
C LEU A 6 -3.39 8.23 -11.86
N GLY A 7 -4.23 7.39 -11.25
CA GLY A 7 -4.36 7.30 -9.80
C GLY A 7 -3.06 6.85 -9.13
N SER A 8 -2.45 5.78 -9.63
CA SER A 8 -1.15 5.30 -9.13
C SER A 8 -0.01 6.30 -9.43
N VAL A 9 -0.04 6.93 -10.60
CA VAL A 9 0.91 7.99 -10.99
C VAL A 9 0.72 9.25 -10.14
N LEU A 10 -0.51 9.57 -9.71
CA LEU A 10 -0.78 10.68 -8.81
C LEU A 10 -0.13 10.44 -7.45
N VAL A 11 -0.16 9.21 -6.92
CA VAL A 11 0.58 8.85 -5.70
C VAL A 11 2.07 9.11 -5.89
N ILE A 12 2.63 8.67 -7.03
CA ILE A 12 4.05 8.85 -7.35
C ILE A 12 4.41 10.33 -7.46
N ILE A 13 3.64 11.12 -8.23
CA ILE A 13 3.87 12.56 -8.39
C ILE A 13 3.73 13.29 -7.05
N THR A 14 2.71 12.96 -6.27
CA THR A 14 2.48 13.59 -4.96
C THR A 14 3.63 13.24 -4.01
N MET A 15 4.12 12.01 -4.00
CA MET A 15 5.27 11.61 -3.18
C MET A 15 6.59 12.24 -3.64
N LEU A 16 6.79 12.41 -4.95
CA LEU A 16 7.97 13.08 -5.52
C LEU A 16 7.99 14.60 -5.28
N LEU A 17 6.82 15.22 -5.11
CA LEU A 17 6.69 16.65 -4.80
C LEU A 17 6.77 16.96 -3.30
N VAL A 18 6.60 15.93 -2.46
CA VAL A 18 6.54 16.05 -1.01
C VAL A 18 7.89 15.93 -0.25
N PRO A 19 9.09 15.69 -0.86
CA PRO A 19 10.32 15.58 -0.09
C PRO A 19 10.79 16.97 0.33
N SER A 20 10.19 17.51 1.40
CA SER A 20 10.69 18.73 2.06
C SER A 20 10.25 18.88 3.52
N VAL A 21 9.42 18.00 4.09
CA VAL A 21 8.97 18.17 5.48
C VAL A 21 8.77 16.81 6.14
N GLU A 22 9.43 16.53 7.28
CA GLU A 22 9.17 15.34 8.11
C GLU A 22 7.67 15.15 8.45
N LYS A 23 6.91 16.24 8.45
CA LYS A 23 5.45 16.28 8.65
C LYS A 23 4.64 15.72 7.47
N ALA A 24 5.27 15.51 6.32
CA ALA A 24 4.65 14.91 5.14
C ALA A 24 4.10 13.51 5.39
N LEU A 25 4.71 12.76 6.30
CA LEU A 25 4.34 11.38 6.58
C LEU A 25 2.91 11.28 7.14
N PHE A 26 2.43 12.31 7.83
CA PHE A 26 1.05 12.38 8.31
C PHE A 26 0.02 12.48 7.18
N PHE A 27 0.42 12.89 5.98
CA PHE A 27 -0.45 12.96 4.80
C PHE A 27 -0.42 11.69 3.94
N LEU A 28 0.46 10.71 4.21
CA LEU A 28 0.51 9.43 3.48
C LEU A 28 -0.85 8.73 3.42
N PRO A 29 -1.59 8.55 4.54
CA PRO A 29 -2.89 7.87 4.51
C PRO A 29 -3.92 8.64 3.69
N LEU A 30 -3.88 9.98 3.75
CA LEU A 30 -4.73 10.86 2.96
C LEU A 30 -4.45 10.73 1.47
N ILE A 31 -3.18 10.82 1.07
CA ILE A 31 -2.77 10.73 -0.34
C ILE A 31 -3.14 9.36 -0.91
N PHE A 32 -2.91 8.30 -0.13
CA PHE A 32 -3.33 6.93 -0.47
C PHE A 32 -4.85 6.87 -0.69
N ALA A 33 -5.63 7.31 0.29
CA ALA A 33 -7.08 7.20 0.26
C ALA A 33 -7.70 8.00 -0.89
N LEU A 34 -7.22 9.22 -1.12
CA LEU A 34 -7.66 10.07 -2.21
C LEU A 34 -7.30 9.45 -3.56
N SER A 35 -6.08 8.94 -3.72
CA SER A 35 -5.65 8.35 -4.98
C SER A 35 -6.49 7.13 -5.36
N VAL A 36 -6.74 6.23 -4.40
CA VAL A 36 -7.58 5.06 -4.66
C VAL A 36 -9.04 5.47 -4.86
N SER A 37 -9.60 6.36 -4.04
CA SER A 37 -11.03 6.69 -4.10
C SER A 37 -11.41 7.60 -5.28
N LEU A 38 -10.54 8.54 -5.68
CA LEU A 38 -10.77 9.41 -6.84
C LEU A 38 -10.59 8.68 -8.17
N ALA A 39 -9.65 7.73 -8.23
CA ALA A 39 -9.47 6.89 -9.41
C ALA A 39 -10.62 5.90 -9.61
N ASN A 40 -11.31 5.51 -8.52
CA ASN A 40 -12.32 4.45 -8.48
C ASN A 40 -13.70 4.94 -8.02
N THR A 41 -14.02 6.22 -8.22
CA THR A 41 -15.23 6.85 -7.65
C THR A 41 -16.53 6.23 -8.14
N ASP A 42 -16.55 5.69 -9.35
CA ASP A 42 -17.67 4.95 -9.96
C ASP A 42 -17.98 3.63 -9.25
N LYS A 43 -17.00 3.08 -8.50
CA LYS A 43 -17.10 1.81 -7.80
C LYS A 43 -17.50 1.94 -6.34
N LEU A 44 -17.66 3.15 -5.82
CA LEU A 44 -18.13 3.39 -4.45
C LEU A 44 -19.60 2.95 -4.29
N LYS A 45 -19.90 2.24 -3.20
CA LYS A 45 -21.25 1.81 -2.79
C LYS A 45 -22.12 2.98 -2.34
N LEU A 46 -21.49 3.95 -1.66
CA LEU A 46 -22.13 5.11 -1.05
C LEU A 46 -22.06 6.33 -1.98
N ASN A 47 -22.68 7.45 -1.56
CA ASN A 47 -22.48 8.74 -2.21
C ASN A 47 -20.97 9.05 -2.29
N LYS A 48 -20.50 9.57 -3.43
CA LYS A 48 -19.09 9.83 -3.76
C LYS A 48 -18.35 10.55 -2.62
N ALA A 49 -18.91 11.66 -2.14
CA ALA A 49 -18.29 12.46 -1.09
C ALA A 49 -18.15 11.66 0.22
N LEU A 50 -19.23 10.97 0.62
CA LEU A 50 -19.26 10.19 1.86
C LEU A 50 -18.34 8.95 1.78
N GLY A 51 -18.28 8.29 0.63
CA GLY A 51 -17.37 7.17 0.39
C GLY A 51 -15.90 7.57 0.45
N ILE A 52 -15.55 8.74 -0.11
CA ILE A 52 -14.18 9.29 -0.02
C ILE A 52 -13.82 9.63 1.43
N VAL A 53 -14.71 10.31 2.17
CA VAL A 53 -14.47 10.67 3.57
C VAL A 53 -14.26 9.42 4.44
N LEU A 54 -15.09 8.38 4.25
CA LEU A 54 -14.94 7.12 4.97
C LEU A 54 -13.64 6.38 4.59
N SER A 55 -13.25 6.41 3.31
CA SER A 55 -11.96 5.84 2.86
C SER A 55 -10.79 6.53 3.54
N VAL A 56 -10.80 7.87 3.63
CA VAL A 56 -9.77 8.64 4.34
C VAL A 56 -9.72 8.22 5.81
N GLY A 57 -10.88 8.21 6.49
CA GLY A 57 -10.96 7.80 7.89
C GLY A 57 -10.42 6.39 8.15
N GLN A 58 -10.79 5.42 7.30
CA GLN A 58 -10.31 4.04 7.40
C GLN A 58 -8.80 3.92 7.17
N SER A 59 -8.24 4.64 6.19
CA SER A 59 -6.79 4.65 5.96
C SER A 59 -6.04 5.21 7.16
N TYR A 60 -6.51 6.31 7.76
CA TYR A 60 -5.90 6.84 8.98
C TYR A 60 -5.98 5.88 10.16
N LEU A 61 -7.11 5.18 10.34
CA LEU A 61 -7.25 4.18 11.41
C LEU A 61 -6.28 3.00 11.24
N VAL A 62 -6.09 2.51 10.01
CA VAL A 62 -5.14 1.42 9.75
C VAL A 62 -3.70 1.87 9.98
N PHE A 63 -3.34 3.06 9.50
CA PHE A 63 -1.98 3.60 9.71
C PHE A 63 -1.70 3.91 11.19
N LEU A 64 -2.70 4.42 11.92
CA LEU A 64 -2.60 4.60 13.37
C LEU A 64 -2.42 3.27 14.08
N GLY A 65 -3.19 2.25 13.70
CA GLY A 65 -3.04 0.88 14.23
C GLY A 65 -1.64 0.32 13.98
N LEU A 66 -1.10 0.49 12.77
CA LEU A 66 0.27 0.09 12.44
C LEU A 66 1.30 0.86 13.29
N ALA A 67 1.14 2.17 13.45
CA ALA A 67 2.03 2.99 14.28
C ALA A 67 2.00 2.58 15.76
N ILE A 68 0.81 2.29 16.30
CA ILE A 68 0.63 1.81 17.67
C ILE A 68 1.30 0.44 17.86
N VAL A 69 1.09 -0.49 16.92
CA VAL A 69 1.73 -1.80 16.96
C VAL A 69 3.26 -1.65 16.92
N ILE A 70 3.78 -0.84 15.99
CA ILE A 70 5.23 -0.59 15.92
C ILE A 70 5.74 0.02 17.23
N TYR A 71 5.03 1.00 17.81
CA TYR A 71 5.41 1.65 19.07
C TYR A 71 5.49 0.65 20.24
N PHE A 72 4.45 -0.16 20.46
CA PHE A 72 4.44 -1.15 21.54
C PHE A 72 5.46 -2.26 21.33
N PHE A 73 5.72 -2.63 20.08
CA PHE A 73 6.72 -3.65 19.77
C PHE A 73 8.15 -3.11 19.76
N ASP A 74 8.37 -1.81 19.58
CA ASP A 74 9.70 -1.18 19.73
C ASP A 74 10.17 -1.26 21.18
N GLU A 75 9.31 -0.92 22.15
CA GLU A 75 9.60 -1.11 23.58
C GLU A 75 9.83 -2.60 23.94
N TRP A 76 9.13 -3.52 23.29
CA TRP A 76 9.32 -4.96 23.50
C TRP A 76 10.62 -5.49 22.87
N ILE A 77 10.94 -5.08 21.64
CA ILE A 77 12.17 -5.44 20.92
C ILE A 77 13.39 -4.88 21.67
N GLN A 78 13.34 -3.63 22.13
CA GLN A 78 14.42 -3.03 22.92
C GLN A 78 14.65 -3.74 24.25
N ASN A 79 13.59 -4.26 24.89
CA ASN A 79 13.72 -5.06 26.12
C ASN A 79 14.26 -6.48 25.88
N ILE A 80 14.13 -7.02 24.66
CA ILE A 80 14.71 -8.30 24.24
C ILE A 80 16.14 -8.13 23.68
N SER A 81 16.53 -6.91 23.27
CA SER A 81 17.77 -6.61 22.54
C SER A 81 19.08 -6.71 23.34
N ASN A 82 19.09 -7.37 24.50
CA ASN A 82 20.34 -7.80 25.15
C ASN A 82 20.98 -9.03 24.47
N GLY A 83 20.54 -9.41 23.26
CA GLY A 83 21.10 -10.49 22.45
C GLY A 83 21.12 -10.17 20.94
N ASP A 84 22.08 -10.76 20.23
CA ASP A 84 22.39 -10.57 18.80
C ASP A 84 21.25 -10.89 17.80
N SER A 85 20.04 -11.24 18.25
CA SER A 85 18.89 -11.64 17.40
C SER A 85 17.93 -10.50 17.01
N SER A 86 18.15 -9.28 17.50
CA SER A 86 17.19 -8.16 17.45
C SER A 86 16.87 -7.63 16.03
N GLU A 87 17.80 -7.78 15.09
CA GLU A 87 17.63 -7.24 13.72
C GLU A 87 16.60 -8.02 12.89
N ILE A 88 16.56 -9.35 13.06
CA ILE A 88 15.66 -10.23 12.31
C ILE A 88 14.21 -9.99 12.77
N GLU A 89 14.01 -9.77 14.07
CA GLU A 89 12.69 -9.54 14.67
C GLU A 89 12.08 -8.21 14.21
N GLY A 90 12.88 -7.13 14.16
CA GLY A 90 12.42 -5.83 13.66
C GLY A 90 12.02 -5.86 12.17
N VAL A 91 12.81 -6.54 11.34
CA VAL A 91 12.49 -6.71 9.91
C VAL A 91 11.23 -7.56 9.72
N ALA A 92 11.09 -8.65 10.46
CA ALA A 92 9.89 -9.49 10.43
C ALA A 92 8.64 -8.71 10.87
N LEU A 93 8.75 -7.89 11.92
CA LEU A 93 7.65 -7.08 12.42
C LEU A 93 7.15 -6.08 11.36
N ILE A 94 8.06 -5.33 10.74
CA ILE A 94 7.70 -4.32 9.72
C ILE A 94 7.12 -4.99 8.47
N THR A 95 7.70 -6.10 8.03
CA THR A 95 7.25 -6.80 6.82
C THR A 95 5.92 -7.52 7.02
N ILE A 96 5.73 -8.24 8.12
CA ILE A 96 4.48 -8.94 8.45
C ILE A 96 3.40 -7.93 8.87
N GLY A 97 3.75 -6.95 9.70
CA GLY A 97 2.83 -5.89 10.15
C GLY A 97 2.32 -5.04 9.00
N GLY A 98 3.20 -4.64 8.08
CA GLY A 98 2.79 -3.93 6.87
C GLY A 98 1.91 -4.76 5.93
N TYR A 99 2.14 -6.08 5.86
CA TYR A 99 1.27 -6.98 5.11
C TYR A 99 -0.12 -7.08 5.75
N LEU A 100 -0.17 -7.25 7.07
CA LEU A 100 -1.41 -7.34 7.83
C LEU A 100 -2.22 -6.04 7.73
N ALA A 101 -1.55 -4.88 7.78
CA ALA A 101 -2.17 -3.58 7.54
C ALA A 101 -2.78 -3.50 6.13
N ALA A 102 -2.08 -4.00 5.11
CA ALA A 102 -2.59 -4.04 3.74
C ALA A 102 -3.83 -4.95 3.61
N LEU A 103 -3.88 -6.06 4.34
CA LEU A 103 -5.05 -6.94 4.37
C LEU A 103 -6.22 -6.34 5.15
N LEU A 104 -5.96 -5.69 6.28
CA LEU A 104 -6.97 -5.03 7.10
C LEU A 104 -7.64 -3.88 6.33
N LEU A 105 -6.84 -3.05 5.67
CA LEU A 105 -7.35 -1.98 4.82
C LEU A 105 -8.16 -2.54 3.64
N PHE A 106 -7.84 -3.74 3.17
CA PHE A 106 -8.52 -4.37 2.04
C PHE A 106 -9.89 -4.87 2.49
N TYR A 107 -9.92 -5.48 3.67
CA TYR A 107 -11.14 -5.85 4.34
C TYR A 107 -12.06 -4.63 4.52
N PHE A 108 -11.55 -3.49 4.98
CA PHE A 108 -12.35 -2.27 5.09
C PHE A 108 -12.85 -1.75 3.75
N TYR A 109 -12.03 -1.78 2.71
CA TYR A 109 -12.41 -1.33 1.36
C TYR A 109 -13.46 -2.25 0.72
N SER A 110 -13.53 -3.52 1.12
CA SER A 110 -14.63 -4.43 0.73
C SER A 110 -16.02 -3.92 1.09
N PHE A 111 -16.13 -3.12 2.16
CA PHE A 111 -17.38 -2.49 2.57
C PHE A 111 -17.68 -1.19 1.80
N LEU A 112 -16.67 -0.51 1.28
CA LEU A 112 -16.84 0.76 0.55
C LEU A 112 -17.05 0.59 -0.96
N PHE A 113 -16.47 -0.45 -1.57
CA PHE A 113 -16.50 -0.63 -3.03
C PHE A 113 -17.37 -1.81 -3.48
N LYS A 114 -18.01 -1.68 -4.65
CA LYS A 114 -18.98 -2.64 -5.23
C LYS A 114 -18.35 -3.89 -5.85
N VAL A 115 -17.13 -3.79 -6.38
CA VAL A 115 -16.51 -4.83 -7.21
C VAL A 115 -15.17 -5.21 -6.61
N ILE A 116 -15.17 -6.22 -5.75
CA ILE A 116 -13.97 -6.77 -5.12
C ILE A 116 -14.00 -8.29 -5.25
N ASP A 117 -13.11 -8.82 -6.07
CA ASP A 117 -12.85 -10.25 -6.14
C ASP A 117 -11.79 -10.58 -5.09
N PHE A 118 -12.21 -11.24 -4.00
CA PHE A 118 -11.33 -11.54 -2.88
C PHE A 118 -10.08 -12.34 -3.27
N LYS A 119 -10.21 -13.32 -4.16
CA LYS A 119 -9.08 -14.17 -4.56
C LYS A 119 -8.06 -13.39 -5.37
N PHE A 120 -8.53 -12.66 -6.38
CA PHE A 120 -7.66 -11.84 -7.24
C PHE A 120 -7.01 -10.71 -6.45
N SER A 121 -7.76 -10.07 -5.55
CA SER A 121 -7.25 -8.96 -4.75
C SER A 121 -6.17 -9.41 -3.78
N PHE A 122 -6.34 -10.58 -3.15
CA PHE A 122 -5.31 -11.16 -2.30
C PHE A 122 -4.00 -11.40 -3.06
N TRP A 123 -4.09 -11.94 -4.28
CA TRP A 123 -2.92 -12.11 -5.16
C TRP A 123 -2.27 -10.77 -5.52
N ALA A 124 -3.07 -9.77 -5.90
CA ALA A 124 -2.56 -8.44 -6.25
C ALA A 124 -1.84 -7.76 -5.07
N ILE A 125 -2.42 -7.84 -3.87
CA ILE A 125 -1.82 -7.32 -2.63
C ILE A 125 -0.54 -8.07 -2.30
N SER A 126 -0.54 -9.40 -2.34
CA SER A 126 0.65 -10.22 -2.06
C SER A 126 1.80 -9.90 -3.01
N LEU A 127 1.52 -9.79 -4.31
CA LEU A 127 2.52 -9.46 -5.33
C LEU A 127 3.12 -8.07 -5.10
N CYS A 128 2.26 -7.06 -4.87
CA CYS A 128 2.71 -5.69 -4.63
C CYS A 128 3.47 -5.56 -3.31
N HIS A 129 3.05 -6.26 -2.26
CA HIS A 129 3.78 -6.28 -0.99
C HIS A 129 5.15 -6.94 -1.12
N THR A 130 5.25 -8.01 -1.91
CA THR A 130 6.54 -8.63 -2.23
C THR A 130 7.48 -7.63 -2.94
N LEU A 131 6.94 -6.80 -3.84
CA LEU A 131 7.72 -5.72 -4.47
C LEU A 131 8.17 -4.66 -3.46
N VAL A 132 7.33 -4.28 -2.49
CA VAL A 132 7.73 -3.38 -1.39
C VAL A 132 8.94 -3.95 -0.65
N VAL A 133 8.90 -5.25 -0.32
CA VAL A 133 9.98 -5.95 0.38
C VAL A 133 11.26 -6.01 -0.47
N ILE A 134 11.16 -6.32 -1.77
CA ILE A 134 12.31 -6.32 -2.68
C ILE A 134 12.94 -4.93 -2.78
N VAL A 135 12.12 -3.89 -2.97
CA VAL A 135 12.57 -2.50 -3.02
C VAL A 135 13.30 -2.15 -1.73
N MET A 136 12.73 -2.51 -0.57
CA MET A 136 13.38 -2.34 0.72
C MET A 136 14.75 -3.03 0.76
N PHE A 137 14.86 -4.28 0.30
CA PHE A 137 16.13 -5.02 0.27
C PHE A 137 17.17 -4.44 -0.70
N VAL A 138 16.75 -3.95 -1.86
CA VAL A 138 17.65 -3.33 -2.85
C VAL A 138 18.20 -2.01 -2.31
N PHE A 139 17.35 -1.18 -1.70
CA PHE A 139 17.79 0.07 -1.08
C PHE A 139 18.50 -0.13 0.27
N SER A 140 18.31 -1.27 0.95
CA SER A 140 19.05 -1.61 2.18
C SER A 140 20.44 -2.19 1.92
N LYS A 141 20.71 -2.74 0.73
CA LYS A 141 22.02 -3.35 0.39
C LYS A 141 23.23 -2.40 0.47
N ASN A 142 23.00 -1.09 0.51
CA ASN A 142 24.07 -0.10 0.72
C ASN A 142 24.38 0.20 2.19
N GLU A 143 23.59 -0.29 3.16
CA GLU A 143 23.83 -0.17 4.61
C GLU A 143 22.70 -0.94 5.30
N TYR A 144 22.91 -2.23 5.55
CA TYR A 144 21.84 -3.13 6.03
C TYR A 144 21.35 -2.83 7.45
N LEU A 145 21.95 -1.86 8.13
CA LEU A 145 22.07 -1.93 9.58
C LEU A 145 21.95 -0.59 10.31
N GLN A 146 21.31 0.37 9.67
CA GLN A 146 20.78 1.53 10.36
C GLN A 146 19.35 1.72 9.90
N PHE A 147 18.40 1.13 10.64
CA PHE A 147 17.08 1.73 10.79
C PHE A 147 17.26 3.06 11.57
N GLY A 148 17.99 3.98 10.96
CA GLY A 148 17.94 5.38 11.28
C GLY A 148 16.62 5.95 10.76
N VAL A 149 16.21 7.05 11.37
CA VAL A 149 14.98 7.83 11.11
C VAL A 149 14.70 8.05 9.61
N GLU A 150 15.71 7.94 8.74
CA GLU A 150 15.62 8.14 7.29
C GLU A 150 15.10 6.96 6.45
N LYS A 151 15.22 5.69 6.89
CA LYS A 151 14.82 4.52 6.06
C LYS A 151 13.37 4.06 6.24
N PHE A 152 12.76 4.34 7.39
CA PHE A 152 11.33 4.08 7.66
C PHE A 152 10.37 4.92 6.78
N PRO A 153 10.64 6.22 6.52
CA PRO A 153 9.91 7.02 5.53
C PRO A 153 9.91 6.38 4.14
N ALA A 154 11.07 5.90 3.66
CA ALA A 154 11.20 5.29 2.33
C ALA A 154 10.39 3.98 2.21
N TYR A 155 10.35 3.18 3.27
CA TYR A 155 9.48 2.00 3.37
C TYR A 155 8.00 2.39 3.26
N LEU A 156 7.55 3.36 4.06
CA LEU A 156 6.15 3.79 4.06
C LEU A 156 5.71 4.38 2.71
N ILE A 157 6.59 5.15 2.06
CA ILE A 157 6.36 5.70 0.72
C ILE A 157 6.22 4.56 -0.30
N SER A 158 7.15 3.60 -0.30
CA SER A 158 7.10 2.43 -1.18
C SER A 158 5.81 1.63 -0.95
N TRP A 159 5.48 1.39 0.32
CA TRP A 159 4.23 0.73 0.71
C TRP A 159 3.01 1.46 0.14
N CYS A 160 2.91 2.78 0.31
CA CYS A 160 1.80 3.56 -0.23
C CYS A 160 1.68 3.47 -1.75
N ILE A 161 2.80 3.52 -2.49
CA ILE A 161 2.79 3.42 -3.95
C ILE A 161 2.29 2.04 -4.40
N PHE A 162 2.95 0.97 -3.94
CA PHE A 162 2.65 -0.38 -4.41
C PHE A 162 1.29 -0.89 -3.90
N ILE A 163 0.90 -0.53 -2.68
CA ILE A 163 -0.41 -0.92 -2.15
C ILE A 163 -1.52 -0.09 -2.83
N SER A 164 -1.33 1.20 -3.13
CA SER A 164 -2.32 1.95 -3.93
C SER A 164 -2.54 1.32 -5.30
N LEU A 165 -1.45 0.84 -5.91
CA LEU A 165 -1.50 0.11 -7.17
C LEU A 165 -2.26 -1.22 -7.01
N ALA A 166 -1.95 -2.01 -5.97
CA ALA A 166 -2.63 -3.27 -5.70
C ALA A 166 -4.15 -3.10 -5.58
N TYR A 167 -4.60 -2.06 -4.89
CA TYR A 167 -6.02 -1.78 -4.69
C TYR A 167 -6.68 -1.29 -5.97
N SER A 168 -6.00 -0.45 -6.71
CA SER A 168 -6.47 0.03 -8.01
C SER A 168 -6.60 -1.12 -9.02
N ILE A 169 -5.67 -2.08 -9.01
CA ILE A 169 -5.75 -3.31 -9.82
C ILE A 169 -6.92 -4.18 -9.34
N SER A 170 -7.03 -4.39 -8.02
CA SER A 170 -8.07 -5.21 -7.39
C SER A 170 -9.48 -4.74 -7.76
N LEU A 171 -9.72 -3.43 -7.67
CA LEU A 171 -11.00 -2.81 -8.01
C LEU A 171 -11.29 -2.84 -9.52
N ASN A 172 -10.26 -2.86 -10.37
CA ASN A 172 -10.38 -2.77 -11.83
C ASN A 172 -9.98 -4.04 -12.58
N ARG A 173 -10.12 -5.21 -11.95
CA ARG A 173 -9.77 -6.51 -12.55
C ARG A 173 -10.22 -6.66 -14.01
N GLU A 174 -11.44 -6.24 -14.31
CA GLU A 174 -12.05 -6.32 -15.65
C GLU A 174 -11.22 -5.61 -16.74
N LEU A 175 -10.54 -4.51 -16.42
CA LEU A 175 -9.69 -3.80 -17.37
C LEU A 175 -8.42 -4.57 -17.72
N PHE A 176 -7.90 -5.38 -16.79
CA PHE A 176 -6.69 -6.17 -16.99
C PHE A 176 -6.98 -7.50 -17.70
N TYR A 177 -8.12 -8.14 -17.39
CA TYR A 177 -8.56 -9.36 -18.07
C TYR A 177 -9.10 -9.11 -19.49
N LYS A 178 -9.72 -7.94 -19.74
CA LYS A 178 -10.23 -7.61 -21.09
C LYS A 178 -9.09 -7.31 -22.07
N SER A 179 -7.97 -6.78 -21.59
CA SER A 179 -6.76 -6.56 -22.40
C SER A 179 -6.12 -7.88 -22.85
N SER A 180 -6.07 -8.91 -22.00
CA SER A 180 -5.46 -10.19 -22.37
C SER A 180 -6.26 -10.92 -23.45
N LYS A 181 -7.60 -10.79 -23.42
CA LYS A 181 -8.49 -11.41 -24.40
C LYS A 181 -8.36 -10.80 -25.81
N ILE A 182 -8.11 -9.50 -25.88
CA ILE A 182 -7.90 -8.77 -27.16
C ILE A 182 -6.56 -9.20 -27.78
N ILE A 183 -5.51 -9.33 -26.97
CA ILE A 183 -4.19 -9.76 -27.44
C ILE A 183 -4.23 -11.21 -27.99
N THR A 184 -4.95 -12.11 -27.32
CA THR A 184 -5.12 -13.50 -27.83
C THR A 184 -5.94 -13.58 -29.11
N SER A 185 -6.94 -12.72 -29.30
CA SER A 185 -7.72 -12.70 -30.54
C SER A 185 -6.99 -12.11 -31.74
N GLU A 186 -5.97 -11.27 -31.49
CA GLU A 186 -5.09 -10.78 -32.56
C GLU A 186 -3.98 -11.78 -32.89
N SER A 187 -3.48 -12.57 -31.93
CA SER A 187 -2.47 -13.60 -32.19
C SER A 187 -3.01 -14.88 -32.86
N GLU A 188 -4.30 -15.16 -32.77
CA GLU A 188 -4.94 -16.28 -33.48
C GLU A 188 -5.32 -15.95 -34.94
N ASN A 189 -5.18 -14.69 -35.35
CA ASN A 189 -5.48 -14.21 -36.70
C ASN A 189 -4.22 -13.84 -37.52
N VAL A 190 -3.04 -14.36 -37.13
CA VAL A 190 -1.77 -14.22 -37.87
C VAL A 190 -1.25 -15.58 -38.31
#